data_AF-A0A939AQH1-F1
#
_entry.id   AF-A0A939AQH1-F1
#
_cell.length_a   1.000
_cell.length_b   1.000
_cell.length_c   1.000
_cell.angle_alpha   90.00
_cell.angle_beta   90.00
_cell.angle_gamma   90.00
#
_symmetry.space_group_name_H-M   'P 1'
#
loop_
_entity.id
_entity.type
_entity.pdbx_description
1 polymer ?
#
loop_
_entity_poly.entity_id
_entity_poly.type
_entity_poly.pdbx_seq_one_letter_code
_entity_poly.pdbx_strand_id
1 'polypeptide(L)'
;MHDYVEPAEPVISTGTSVPRLRVGLYSFTPRASGRVNRDFSQVTPDGQIYCYEAFRTGRTAGGLNLGQPPGIVLLALADPYTLRIEVQTDRAVCGEPAGWAFTSAATAFER
;
A
#
# COMPACT_ATOMS: atom_id res chain seq x y z
N MET A 1 -9.39 -31.35 -7.35
CA MET A 1 -9.74 -30.35 -8.37
C MET A 1 -8.86 -29.15 -8.10
N HIS A 2 -7.84 -28.95 -8.93
CA HIS A 2 -6.84 -27.89 -8.75
C HIS A 2 -7.40 -26.62 -9.40
N ASP A 3 -7.81 -25.64 -8.59
CA ASP A 3 -8.18 -24.32 -9.08
C ASP A 3 -6.98 -23.38 -8.90
N TYR A 4 -6.49 -22.88 -10.03
CA TYR A 4 -5.30 -22.05 -10.18
C TYR A 4 -5.71 -20.60 -9.94
N VAL A 5 -6.04 -20.26 -8.69
CA VAL A 5 -6.20 -18.86 -8.28
C VAL A 5 -4.80 -18.30 -8.14
N GLU A 6 -4.33 -17.52 -9.11
CA GLU A 6 -3.08 -16.77 -9.02
C GLU A 6 -3.06 -15.91 -7.74
N PRO A 7 -2.31 -16.30 -6.68
CA PRO A 7 -2.34 -15.61 -5.38
C PRO A 7 -1.44 -14.37 -5.34
N ALA A 8 -0.87 -13.97 -6.48
CA ALA A 8 0.36 -13.18 -6.52
C ALA A 8 0.17 -11.66 -6.68
N GLU A 9 -1.07 -11.16 -6.77
CA GLU A 9 -1.26 -9.71 -6.75
C GLU A 9 -1.37 -9.21 -5.30
N PRO A 10 -0.43 -8.40 -4.80
CA PRO A 10 -0.54 -7.82 -3.47
C PRO A 10 -1.73 -6.85 -3.46
N VAL A 11 -2.77 -7.20 -2.72
CA VAL A 11 -3.96 -6.38 -2.56
C VAL A 11 -3.98 -5.77 -1.17
N ILE A 12 -4.01 -4.43 -1.11
CA ILE A 12 -4.34 -3.74 0.14
C ILE A 12 -5.87 -3.66 0.22
N SER A 13 -6.46 -4.35 1.19
CA SER A 13 -7.85 -4.12 1.59
C SER A 13 -7.87 -3.05 2.67
N THR A 14 -8.45 -1.89 2.37
CA THR A 14 -8.60 -0.83 3.37
C THR A 14 -10.06 -0.64 3.71
N GLY A 15 -10.36 -0.66 5.01
CA GLY A 15 -11.65 -0.25 5.53
C GLY A 15 -11.77 1.27 5.59
N THR A 16 -12.77 1.77 6.32
CA THR A 16 -12.97 3.21 6.53
C THR A 16 -11.92 3.87 7.44
N SER A 17 -11.01 3.06 8.00
CA SER A 17 -10.08 3.48 9.05
C SER A 17 -8.89 4.27 8.52
N VAL A 18 -8.60 4.26 7.21
CA VAL A 18 -7.55 5.10 6.61
C VAL A 18 -8.21 6.33 5.97
N PRO A 19 -8.08 7.53 6.54
CA PRO A 19 -8.66 8.74 5.97
C PRO A 19 -8.23 8.93 4.52
N ARG A 20 -9.17 9.41 3.68
CA ARG A 20 -8.96 9.71 2.24
C ARG A 20 -8.71 8.49 1.34
N LEU A 21 -8.62 7.28 1.90
CA LEU A 21 -8.63 6.05 1.13
C LEU A 21 -10.07 5.53 1.03
N ARG A 22 -10.52 5.22 -0.18
CA ARG A 22 -11.84 4.61 -0.37
C ARG A 22 -11.75 3.14 0.03
N VAL A 23 -12.84 2.58 0.54
CA VAL A 23 -12.94 1.13 0.70
C VAL A 23 -12.80 0.47 -0.66
N GLY A 24 -11.88 -0.48 -0.79
CA GLY A 24 -11.61 -1.14 -2.05
C GLY A 24 -10.34 -1.97 -2.05
N LEU A 25 -10.07 -2.58 -3.20
CA LEU A 25 -8.88 -3.34 -3.48
C LEU A 25 -7.91 -2.48 -4.28
N TYR A 26 -6.67 -2.40 -3.81
CA TYR A 26 -5.60 -1.66 -4.46
C TYR A 26 -4.47 -2.61 -4.82
N SER A 27 -4.19 -2.77 -6.12
CA SER A 27 -3.12 -3.61 -6.67
C SER A 27 -2.02 -2.73 -7.27
N PHE A 28 -0.77 -3.18 -7.19
CA PHE A 28 0.40 -2.49 -7.76
C PHE A 28 1.43 -3.54 -8.21
N THR A 29 2.40 -3.12 -9.01
CA THR A 29 3.52 -4.00 -9.41
C THR A 29 4.62 -3.94 -8.36
N PRO A 30 4.90 -5.04 -7.62
CA PRO A 30 5.92 -5.05 -6.58
C PRO A 30 7.34 -4.95 -7.13
N ARG A 31 8.26 -4.41 -6.32
CA ARG A 31 9.69 -4.32 -6.58
C ARG A 31 10.47 -5.06 -5.50
N ALA A 32 11.44 -5.86 -5.94
CA ALA A 32 12.30 -6.67 -5.07
C ALA A 32 13.44 -5.87 -4.40
N SER A 33 13.57 -4.58 -4.70
CA SER A 33 14.58 -3.67 -4.14
C SER A 33 14.05 -2.23 -4.04
N GLY A 34 14.70 -1.42 -3.20
CA GLY A 34 14.31 -0.04 -2.94
C GLY A 34 13.11 0.08 -2.00
N ARG A 35 12.61 1.32 -1.86
CA ARG A 35 11.49 1.64 -0.96
C ARG A 35 10.19 2.04 -1.68
N VAL A 36 10.18 2.00 -3.02
CA VAL A 36 8.98 2.26 -3.84
C VAL A 36 8.38 0.92 -4.28
N ASN A 37 7.07 0.75 -4.08
CA ASN A 37 6.32 -0.47 -4.41
C ASN A 37 6.99 -1.74 -3.87
N ARG A 38 7.60 -1.67 -2.68
CA ARG A 38 8.28 -2.82 -2.05
C ARG A 38 7.28 -3.97 -1.85
N ASP A 39 7.69 -5.18 -2.17
CA ASP A 39 6.89 -6.36 -1.83
C ASP A 39 6.58 -6.38 -0.32
N PHE A 40 5.31 -6.57 0.06
CA PHE A 40 4.90 -6.51 1.46
C PHE A 40 5.60 -7.56 2.33
N SER A 41 5.95 -8.73 1.77
CA SER A 41 6.70 -9.77 2.50
C SER A 41 8.12 -9.34 2.88
N GLN A 42 8.62 -8.29 2.22
CA GLN A 42 9.96 -7.74 2.44
C GLN A 42 9.96 -6.44 3.25
N VAL A 43 8.78 -5.97 3.68
CA VAL A 43 8.66 -4.84 4.60
C VAL A 43 8.93 -5.35 6.01
N THR A 44 9.88 -4.73 6.69
CA THR A 44 10.29 -5.09 8.06
C THR A 44 10.25 -3.84 8.96
N PRO A 45 10.27 -4.00 10.29
CA PRO A 45 10.37 -2.87 11.22
C PRO A 45 11.80 -2.32 11.27
N ASP A 46 12.26 -1.79 10.15
CA ASP A 46 13.62 -1.25 9.93
C ASP A 46 13.69 0.28 10.08
N GLY A 47 12.58 0.90 10.53
CA GLY A 47 12.44 2.35 10.65
C GLY A 47 12.32 3.07 9.30
N GLN A 48 12.18 2.35 8.18
CA GLN A 48 12.02 2.93 6.86
C GLN A 48 10.55 3.19 6.54
N ILE A 49 10.33 4.26 5.77
CA ILE A 49 9.05 4.53 5.11
C ILE A 49 9.13 3.97 3.70
N TYR A 50 8.11 3.21 3.34
CA TYR A 50 7.87 2.67 2.02
C TYR A 50 6.77 3.48 1.34
N CYS A 51 6.93 3.73 0.05
CA CYS A 51 5.96 4.47 -0.74
C CYS A 51 5.38 3.59 -1.84
N TYR A 52 4.07 3.64 -2.01
CA TYR A 52 3.34 2.91 -3.02
C TYR A 52 2.64 3.87 -3.96
N GLU A 53 2.80 3.64 -5.25
CA GLU A 53 2.30 4.47 -6.35
C GLU A 53 1.85 3.61 -7.54
N ALA A 54 1.29 4.27 -8.56
CA ALA A 54 0.95 3.66 -9.85
C ALA A 54 0.07 2.39 -9.70
N PHE A 55 -0.95 2.49 -8.84
CA PHE A 55 -1.91 1.41 -8.62
C PHE A 55 -2.64 1.03 -9.92
N ARG A 56 -2.98 -0.23 -10.09
CA ARG A 56 -3.68 -0.72 -11.28
C ARG A 56 -5.17 -0.35 -11.21
N THR A 57 -5.79 -0.13 -12.37
CA THR A 57 -7.25 -0.02 -12.53
C THR A 57 -7.79 -1.27 -13.20
N GLY A 58 -9.08 -1.55 -13.04
CA GLY A 58 -9.76 -2.66 -13.73
C GLY A 58 -10.43 -3.62 -12.77
N ARG A 59 -10.37 -4.92 -13.06
CA ARG A 59 -10.94 -5.98 -12.23
C ARG A 59 -9.90 -7.06 -11.95
N THR A 60 -9.94 -7.62 -10.75
CA THR A 60 -9.19 -8.84 -10.43
C THR A 60 -9.71 -10.03 -11.25
N ALA A 61 -8.95 -11.13 -11.29
CA ALA A 61 -9.40 -12.37 -11.92
C ALA A 61 -10.74 -12.88 -11.36
N GLY A 62 -11.04 -12.58 -10.09
CA GLY A 62 -12.33 -12.88 -9.44
C GLY A 62 -13.45 -11.86 -9.68
N GLY A 63 -13.26 -10.90 -10.59
CA GLY A 63 -14.29 -9.91 -10.97
C GLY A 63 -14.45 -8.72 -10.02
N LEU A 64 -13.60 -8.58 -8.99
CA LEU A 64 -13.65 -7.45 -8.05
C LEU A 64 -12.99 -6.21 -8.65
N ASN A 65 -13.60 -5.04 -8.53
CA ASN A 65 -13.03 -3.81 -9.08
C ASN A 65 -11.79 -3.37 -8.26
N LEU A 66 -10.72 -3.03 -8.97
CA LEU A 66 -9.54 -2.38 -8.43
C LEU A 66 -9.74 -0.86 -8.42
N GLY A 67 -9.50 -0.24 -7.27
CA GLY A 67 -9.50 1.20 -7.11
C GLY A 67 -8.13 1.80 -7.36
N GLN A 68 -8.09 3.11 -7.62
CA GLN A 68 -6.87 3.90 -7.47
C GLN A 68 -7.03 4.89 -6.32
N PRO A 69 -6.03 4.97 -5.41
CA PRO A 69 -6.02 6.02 -4.43
C PRO A 69 -5.77 7.37 -5.12
N PRO A 70 -6.26 8.48 -4.54
CA PRO A 70 -6.08 9.82 -5.10
C PRO A 70 -4.64 10.38 -4.97
N GLY A 71 -3.63 9.52 -4.81
CA GLY A 71 -2.24 9.89 -4.64
C GLY A 71 -1.36 8.69 -4.27
N ILE A 72 -0.33 8.92 -3.46
CA ILE A 72 0.57 7.87 -2.97
C ILE A 72 0.09 7.29 -1.63
N VAL A 73 0.55 6.08 -1.32
CA VAL A 73 0.36 5.46 -0.01
C VAL A 73 1.71 5.30 0.67
N LEU A 74 1.88 5.90 1.84
CA LEU A 74 3.04 5.70 2.70
C LEU A 74 2.75 4.59 3.70
N LEU A 75 3.74 3.76 3.96
CA LEU A 75 3.64 2.60 4.83
C LEU A 75 4.95 2.38 5.60
N ALA A 76 4.84 2.04 6.88
CA ALA A 76 5.98 1.66 7.70
C ALA A 76 5.53 0.65 8.75
N LEU A 77 6.36 -0.35 9.04
CA LEU A 77 6.21 -1.15 10.24
C LEU A 77 6.95 -0.45 11.37
N ALA A 78 6.24 0.03 12.37
CA ALA A 78 6.86 0.62 13.56
C ALA A 78 7.54 -0.47 14.41
N ASP A 79 6.91 -1.63 14.46
CA ASP A 79 7.39 -2.85 15.10
C ASP A 79 6.76 -4.07 14.37
N PRO A 80 7.07 -5.32 14.74
CA PRO A 80 6.51 -6.49 14.07
C PRO A 80 4.98 -6.57 14.10
N TYR A 81 4.30 -5.83 14.98
CA TYR A 81 2.85 -5.90 15.22
C TYR A 81 2.11 -4.62 14.81
N THR A 82 2.82 -3.50 14.67
CA THR A 82 2.21 -2.20 14.37
C THR A 82 2.54 -1.72 12.96
N LEU A 83 1.52 -1.65 12.11
CA LEU A 83 1.58 -1.05 10.78
C LEU A 83 1.10 0.40 10.82
N ARG A 84 1.91 1.35 10.34
CA ARG A 84 1.48 2.72 10.09
C ARG A 84 1.29 2.95 8.60
N ILE A 85 0.15 3.52 8.23
CA ILE A 85 -0.24 3.78 6.85
C ILE A 85 -0.88 5.16 6.69
N GLU A 86 -0.63 5.82 5.57
CA GLU A 86 -1.23 7.10 5.22
C GLU A 86 -1.40 7.24 3.71
N VAL A 87 -2.46 7.91 3.27
CA VAL A 87 -2.62 8.33 1.87
C VAL A 87 -2.35 9.83 1.75
N GLN A 88 -1.41 10.18 0.88
CA GLN A 88 -1.06 11.56 0.57
C GLN A 88 -1.57 11.91 -0.82
N THR A 89 -2.57 12.80 -0.86
CA THR A 89 -3.30 13.17 -2.09
C THR A 89 -2.69 14.36 -2.82
N ASP A 90 -1.74 15.05 -2.19
CA ASP A 90 -0.96 16.14 -2.75
C ASP A 90 0.20 15.65 -3.63
N ARG A 91 0.44 14.32 -3.67
CA ARG A 91 1.51 13.69 -4.44
C ARG A 91 0.95 12.63 -5.39
N ALA A 92 1.33 12.74 -6.66
CA ALA A 92 0.96 11.77 -7.70
C ALA A 92 1.97 10.60 -7.82
N VAL A 93 3.22 10.83 -7.43
CA VAL A 93 4.34 9.88 -7.47
C VAL A 93 5.18 10.01 -6.21
N CYS A 94 5.89 8.94 -5.85
CA CYS A 94 6.68 8.82 -4.64
C CYS A 94 7.84 9.81 -4.60
N GLY A 95 8.56 9.99 -5.70
CA GLY A 95 9.76 10.83 -5.73
C GLY A 95 10.86 10.34 -4.76
N GLU A 96 11.65 11.28 -4.25
CA GLU A 96 12.81 10.96 -3.40
C GLU A 96 12.43 10.63 -1.95
N PRO A 97 12.97 9.54 -1.37
CA PRO A 97 12.61 9.11 -0.02
C PRO A 97 12.90 10.10 1.11
N ALA A 98 13.86 11.02 0.93
CA ALA A 98 14.20 12.03 1.94
C ALA A 98 13.03 12.98 2.24
N GLY A 99 12.07 13.10 1.32
CA GLY A 99 10.86 13.91 1.50
C GLY A 99 9.65 13.12 2.01
N TRP A 100 9.79 11.83 2.36
CA TRP A 100 8.68 11.03 2.87
C TRP A 100 8.57 11.22 4.37
N ALA A 101 7.41 11.69 4.81
CA ALA A 101 7.08 11.84 6.21
C ALA A 101 5.58 11.62 6.35
N PHE A 102 5.20 10.94 7.43
CA PHE A 102 3.80 10.84 7.81
C PHE A 102 3.33 12.15 8.44
N THR A 103 2.06 12.47 8.22
CA THR A 103 1.36 13.59 8.85
C THR A 103 0.43 13.08 9.97
N SER A 104 -0.37 13.99 10.53
CA SER A 104 -1.41 13.63 11.50
C SER A 104 -2.56 12.80 10.91
N ALA A 105 -2.58 12.58 9.58
CA ALA A 105 -3.55 11.70 8.92
C ALA A 105 -3.14 10.22 8.92
N ALA A 106 -1.93 9.90 9.38
CA ALA A 106 -1.47 8.53 9.49
C ALA A 106 -2.31 7.72 10.48
N THR A 107 -2.61 6.49 10.10
CA THR A 107 -3.34 5.52 10.92
C THR A 107 -2.41 4.37 11.30
N ALA A 108 -2.43 3.98 12.57
CA ALA A 108 -1.74 2.79 13.06
C ALA A 108 -2.73 1.64 13.22
N PHE A 109 -2.34 0.45 12.78
CA PHE A 109 -3.06 -0.80 12.97
C PHE A 109 -2.16 -1.75 13.75
N GLU A 110 -2.64 -2.18 14.90
CA GLU A 110 -2.04 -3.25 15.69
C GLU A 110 -2.70 -4.57 15.29
N ARG A 111 -1.91 -5.63 15.19
CA ARG A 111 -2.38 -7.01 14.97
C ARG A 111 -2.39 -7.81 16.26
#